data_AF-A0A8T2S3F3-F1
#
_entry.id   AF-A0A8T2S3F3-F1
#
_cell.length_a   1.000
_cell.length_b   1.000
_cell.length_c   1.000
_cell.angle_alpha   90.00
_cell.angle_beta   90.00
_cell.angle_gamma   90.00
#
_symmetry.space_group_name_H-M   'P 1'
#
loop_
_entity.id
_entity.type
_entity.pdbx_description
1 polymer ?
#
loop_
_entity_poly.entity_id
_entity_poly.type
_entity_poly.pdbx_seq_one_letter_code
_entity_poly.pdbx_strand_id
1 'polypeptide(L)'
;MSLVYYRPLPFEEGQEILQLTKSNGFQYGVRHPQYLRCIPRKLSLSRDIFAPSLHSWRSPISIVRRNLLAERLSPKDDEFRNLPVYREIYKPSLHLATRWRRPCLPWKRMGYNVKTDIAGLDSGIPSCDLFIDPSLPPNLLHGKVRNVCRTLVKKWSLAHDDELSVSRVSGGITNLLLKVSIKSNTGRDDSVTVRIFGPNTDEVIDRKRELQAIRPLSDAGFGAMLLGVFQNGMVQSFINARTLTPSEMTAPHLASLIAKELRRLHNLDMPGAKDAQLWIDISRLLEKASNLSFDDHLKQQSYETISFKQLREEVRSLKEASHLLNAPVVFCHNDLLSGNFMYSDAEDEIYLIDFEYGSYNYRGFDIGNHFAEYAGFDCDYDLYPDENAQFHFFRYYLNADDPNSVSQAELEKLYVEVNFFSLASHLFWAVWAIVQSKYSSIDFDYLSYYFLRWKEYQRRKAEFMSLLRVSMADLS
;
A
#
# COMPACT_ATOMS: atom_id res chain seq x y z
N MET A 1 -23.51 7.41 -12.14
CA MET A 1 -23.98 6.87 -10.85
C MET A 1 -24.17 5.37 -10.99
N SER A 2 -23.15 4.61 -10.61
CA SER A 2 -23.22 3.17 -10.33
C SER A 2 -22.18 2.92 -9.24
N LEU A 3 -22.63 2.85 -8.00
CA LEU A 3 -21.86 2.46 -6.83
C LEU A 3 -21.58 0.95 -6.91
N VAL A 4 -20.32 0.53 -6.79
CA VAL A 4 -19.98 -0.88 -6.56
C VAL A 4 -19.53 -1.00 -5.11
N TYR A 5 -20.49 -1.33 -4.24
CA TYR A 5 -20.22 -1.82 -2.88
C TYR A 5 -19.95 -3.33 -2.95
N TYR A 6 -18.83 -3.78 -2.39
CA TYR A 6 -18.71 -5.16 -1.94
C TYR A 6 -19.27 -5.25 -0.52
N ARG A 7 -20.53 -5.71 -0.41
CA ARG A 7 -21.07 -6.28 0.83
C ARG A 7 -20.66 -7.76 0.87
N PRO A 8 -20.10 -8.29 1.97
CA PRO A 8 -20.06 -9.73 2.18
C PRO A 8 -21.48 -10.19 2.54
N LEU A 9 -22.05 -11.10 1.75
CA LEU A 9 -23.23 -11.87 2.17
C LEU A 9 -22.79 -12.98 3.13
N PRO A 10 -23.58 -13.28 4.18
CA PRO A 10 -23.30 -14.37 5.10
C PRO A 10 -23.51 -15.73 4.42
N PHE A 11 -22.65 -16.68 4.74
CA PHE A 11 -22.82 -18.09 4.39
C PHE A 11 -23.88 -18.70 5.32
N GLU A 12 -25.02 -19.14 4.79
CA GLU A 12 -25.93 -20.05 5.48
C GLU A 12 -25.62 -21.49 5.07
N GLU A 13 -25.40 -22.34 6.07
CA GLU A 13 -25.30 -23.80 5.92
C GLU A 13 -26.70 -24.42 5.79
N GLY A 14 -26.85 -25.31 4.80
CA GLY A 14 -27.70 -26.49 4.88
C GLY A 14 -29.15 -26.37 4.43
N GLN A 15 -29.47 -27.00 3.28
CA GLN A 15 -30.68 -27.83 3.17
C GLN A 15 -30.60 -28.84 2.00
N GLU A 16 -30.74 -30.11 2.42
CA GLU A 16 -31.29 -31.32 1.82
C GLU A 16 -31.30 -31.59 0.30
N ILE A 17 -30.91 -32.85 0.04
CA ILE A 17 -31.02 -33.65 -1.18
C ILE A 17 -32.49 -33.83 -1.56
N LEU A 18 -32.85 -33.51 -2.81
CA LEU A 18 -33.97 -34.14 -3.50
C LEU A 18 -33.58 -34.43 -4.97
N GLN A 19 -33.56 -35.73 -5.29
CA GLN A 19 -33.42 -36.28 -6.63
C GLN A 19 -34.57 -35.79 -7.52
N LEU A 20 -34.26 -35.29 -8.72
CA LEU A 20 -35.16 -35.42 -9.87
C LEU A 20 -34.35 -35.67 -11.16
N THR A 21 -34.86 -36.62 -11.92
CA THR A 21 -34.29 -37.35 -13.04
C THR A 21 -34.21 -36.58 -14.37
N LYS A 22 -33.17 -36.92 -15.16
CA LYS A 22 -33.00 -36.83 -16.63
C LYS A 22 -34.03 -36.02 -17.44
N SER A 23 -33.56 -35.05 -18.24
CA SER A 23 -33.55 -35.16 -19.71
C SER A 23 -32.97 -33.91 -20.40
N ASN A 24 -32.35 -34.17 -21.55
CA ASN A 24 -32.01 -33.27 -22.66
C ASN A 24 -30.76 -32.41 -22.53
N GLY A 25 -29.75 -32.83 -23.31
CA GLY A 25 -28.45 -32.21 -23.39
C GLY A 25 -28.38 -30.98 -24.27
N PHE A 26 -27.41 -30.12 -23.94
CA PHE A 26 -26.73 -29.24 -24.87
C PHE A 26 -25.29 -29.10 -24.38
N GLN A 27 -24.32 -29.37 -25.26
CA GLN A 27 -22.90 -29.08 -25.04
C GLN A 27 -22.71 -27.56 -24.98
N TYR A 28 -22.16 -27.05 -23.87
CA TYR A 28 -21.58 -25.72 -23.83
C TYR A 28 -20.05 -25.82 -23.92
N GLY A 29 -19.54 -25.45 -25.09
CA GLY A 29 -18.13 -25.16 -25.30
C GLY A 29 -17.75 -23.84 -24.64
N VAL A 30 -16.63 -23.87 -23.91
CA VAL A 30 -16.00 -22.70 -23.29
C VAL A 30 -15.55 -21.73 -24.39
N ARG A 31 -16.08 -20.49 -24.36
CA ARG A 31 -15.50 -19.34 -25.06
C ARG A 31 -15.21 -18.22 -24.06
N HIS A 32 -13.94 -17.89 -23.95
CA HIS A 32 -13.46 -16.60 -23.46
C HIS A 32 -14.08 -15.45 -24.28
N PRO A 33 -14.36 -14.29 -23.65
CA PRO A 33 -14.22 -13.03 -24.36
C PRO A 33 -13.29 -12.04 -23.66
N GLN A 34 -12.53 -11.38 -24.52
CA GLN A 34 -11.56 -10.32 -24.27
C GLN A 34 -12.25 -8.96 -24.06
N TYR A 35 -11.57 -8.10 -23.30
CA TYR A 35 -11.50 -6.63 -23.36
C TYR A 35 -12.52 -5.86 -24.20
N LEU A 36 -13.26 -4.95 -23.55
CA LEU A 36 -13.91 -3.79 -24.20
C LEU A 36 -13.51 -2.48 -23.47
N ARG A 37 -12.80 -1.63 -24.21
CA ARG A 37 -12.54 -0.22 -23.90
C ARG A 37 -13.86 0.56 -23.84
N CYS A 38 -14.07 1.37 -22.81
CA CYS A 38 -15.17 2.33 -22.75
C CYS A 38 -14.71 3.72 -23.21
N ILE A 39 -15.41 4.26 -24.22
CA ILE A 39 -15.39 5.67 -24.65
C ILE A 39 -16.59 6.36 -23.96
N PRO A 40 -16.45 7.58 -23.40
CA PRO A 40 -17.52 8.19 -22.61
C PRO A 40 -18.67 8.69 -23.50
N ARG A 41 -19.91 8.36 -23.10
CA ARG A 41 -21.14 8.94 -23.66
C ARG A 41 -21.57 10.17 -22.86
N LYS A 42 -21.88 11.24 -23.62
CA LYS A 42 -22.41 12.53 -23.17
C LYS A 42 -23.77 12.42 -22.45
N LEU A 43 -23.93 13.28 -21.45
CA LEU A 43 -25.19 13.64 -20.80
C LEU A 43 -26.16 14.29 -21.81
N SER A 44 -27.43 13.87 -21.74
CA SER A 44 -28.57 14.51 -22.40
C SER A 44 -29.19 15.55 -21.47
N LEU A 45 -29.27 16.80 -21.92
CA LEU A 45 -30.18 17.82 -21.40
C LEU A 45 -31.29 18.08 -22.41
N SER A 46 -32.43 18.51 -21.87
CA SER A 46 -33.79 18.59 -22.39
C SER A 46 -34.00 19.33 -23.72
N ARG A 47 -35.08 18.92 -24.42
CA ARG A 47 -35.62 19.51 -25.66
C ARG A 47 -36.42 20.79 -25.39
N ASP A 48 -36.68 21.50 -26.52
CA ASP A 48 -37.66 22.56 -26.81
C ASP A 48 -36.99 23.94 -27.00
N ILE A 49 -37.11 24.71 -28.10
CA ILE A 49 -38.03 24.79 -29.25
C ILE A 49 -37.40 25.76 -30.31
N PHE A 50 -37.81 25.63 -31.60
CA PHE A 50 -37.63 26.50 -32.80
C PHE A 50 -36.27 26.57 -33.57
N ALA A 51 -36.38 26.37 -34.90
CA ALA A 51 -35.38 26.52 -35.97
C ALA A 51 -35.58 27.87 -36.72
N PRO A 52 -34.92 28.21 -37.88
CA PRO A 52 -33.74 27.65 -38.56
C PRO A 52 -32.71 28.71 -39.08
N SER A 53 -31.49 28.29 -39.45
CA SER A 53 -30.81 28.72 -40.70
C SER A 53 -29.45 28.04 -40.96
N LEU A 54 -29.48 27.08 -41.90
CA LEU A 54 -28.62 26.87 -43.09
C LEU A 54 -27.08 27.07 -43.10
N HIS A 55 -26.45 26.08 -43.78
CA HIS A 55 -25.11 25.97 -44.41
C HIS A 55 -23.97 25.44 -43.53
N SER A 56 -23.13 24.46 -43.94
CA SER A 56 -23.10 23.49 -45.04
C SER A 56 -21.88 22.59 -44.78
N TRP A 57 -22.06 21.28 -44.61
CA TRP A 57 -20.97 20.30 -44.70
C TRP A 57 -21.51 19.01 -45.33
N ARG A 58 -20.90 18.56 -46.42
CA ARG A 58 -21.04 17.21 -46.97
C ARG A 58 -19.64 16.60 -47.18
N SER A 59 -19.48 15.42 -46.59
CA SER A 59 -18.56 14.30 -46.89
C SER A 59 -18.68 13.86 -48.39
N PRO A 60 -17.95 12.88 -49.01
CA PRO A 60 -17.29 11.71 -48.38
C PRO A 60 -16.13 10.94 -49.10
N ILE A 61 -15.55 9.96 -48.37
CA ILE A 61 -15.22 8.55 -48.75
C ILE A 61 -14.51 8.23 -50.10
N SER A 62 -13.34 7.55 -50.06
CA SER A 62 -13.06 6.16 -50.55
C SER A 62 -11.63 5.87 -51.07
N ILE A 63 -11.01 4.85 -50.43
CA ILE A 63 -10.25 3.68 -50.96
C ILE A 63 -9.77 3.70 -52.43
N VAL A 64 -8.45 3.53 -52.67
CA VAL A 64 -7.87 2.79 -53.82
C VAL A 64 -6.55 2.08 -53.42
N ARG A 65 -6.36 0.87 -53.96
CA ARG A 65 -5.23 -0.07 -53.77
C ARG A 65 -4.38 -0.13 -55.07
N ARG A 66 -3.05 -0.18 -54.89
CA ARG A 66 -2.00 -0.93 -55.65
C ARG A 66 -1.55 -0.58 -57.09
N ASN A 67 -0.21 -0.61 -57.20
CA ASN A 67 0.69 -1.12 -58.26
C ASN A 67 1.28 -0.16 -59.31
N LEU A 68 2.63 -0.19 -59.41
CA LEU A 68 3.53 -0.20 -60.59
C LEU A 68 4.99 -0.25 -60.03
N LEU A 69 5.71 -1.38 -60.06
CA LEU A 69 6.58 -1.97 -61.10
C LEU A 69 7.93 -1.26 -61.36
N ALA A 70 8.94 -2.10 -61.58
CA ALA A 70 10.39 -1.93 -61.47
C ALA A 70 11.10 -1.43 -62.74
N GLU A 71 12.38 -1.01 -62.63
CA GLU A 71 13.51 -1.55 -63.43
C GLU A 71 14.90 -0.92 -63.14
N ARG A 72 15.91 -1.81 -63.05
CA ARG A 72 17.34 -1.76 -63.49
C ARG A 72 18.38 -0.84 -62.81
N LEU A 73 19.48 -1.46 -62.33
CA LEU A 73 20.86 -1.43 -62.92
C LEU A 73 21.81 -2.41 -62.20
N SER A 74 22.85 -2.88 -62.90
CA SER A 74 23.88 -3.88 -62.55
C SER A 74 25.19 -3.52 -63.32
N PRO A 75 26.37 -4.14 -63.12
CA PRO A 75 27.30 -4.17 -61.97
C PRO A 75 28.73 -3.69 -62.37
N LYS A 76 29.70 -3.56 -61.43
CA LYS A 76 31.15 -3.85 -61.64
C LYS A 76 32.05 -3.65 -60.39
N ASP A 77 32.90 -4.66 -60.19
CA ASP A 77 34.31 -4.68 -59.73
C ASP A 77 34.71 -4.32 -58.27
N ASP A 78 34.90 -5.42 -57.52
CA ASP A 78 36.15 -5.91 -56.90
C ASP A 78 36.94 -5.16 -55.80
N GLU A 79 37.48 -6.02 -54.91
CA GLU A 79 38.52 -5.82 -53.87
C GLU A 79 38.14 -5.13 -52.55
N PHE A 80 37.83 -5.93 -51.52
CA PHE A 80 38.78 -6.21 -50.42
C PHE A 80 38.31 -7.42 -49.59
N ARG A 81 39.17 -8.45 -49.54
CA ARG A 81 39.04 -9.68 -48.75
C ARG A 81 39.54 -9.48 -47.31
N ASN A 82 39.18 -10.45 -46.46
CA ASN A 82 39.82 -10.89 -45.18
C ASN A 82 39.19 -10.23 -43.94
N LEU A 83 38.42 -10.90 -43.07
CA LEU A 83 38.65 -12.18 -42.35
C LEU A 83 37.33 -12.69 -41.68
N PRO A 84 37.26 -13.96 -41.22
CA PRO A 84 36.04 -14.74 -41.00
C PRO A 84 35.60 -14.80 -39.52
N VAL A 85 34.37 -15.27 -39.25
CA VAL A 85 34.06 -16.34 -38.27
C VAL A 85 32.53 -16.59 -38.22
N TYR A 86 32.18 -17.82 -38.63
CA TYR A 86 31.05 -18.67 -38.28
C TYR A 86 29.64 -18.47 -38.87
N ARG A 87 29.33 -19.40 -39.77
CA ARG A 87 28.02 -19.84 -40.23
C ARG A 87 27.58 -21.08 -39.45
N GLU A 88 26.25 -21.24 -39.40
CA GLU A 88 25.46 -22.45 -39.15
C GLU A 88 25.45 -22.94 -37.69
N ILE A 89 24.30 -23.23 -37.08
CA ILE A 89 23.24 -24.12 -37.57
C ILE A 89 21.87 -23.64 -37.06
N TYR A 90 20.92 -23.42 -37.98
CA TYR A 90 19.47 -23.43 -37.71
C TYR A 90 18.89 -24.67 -38.40
N LYS A 91 18.24 -25.55 -37.64
CA LYS A 91 17.15 -26.41 -38.13
C LYS A 91 16.08 -26.56 -37.04
N PRO A 92 14.79 -26.46 -37.40
CA PRO A 92 13.68 -26.48 -36.47
C PRO A 92 13.19 -27.91 -36.21
N SER A 93 12.79 -28.20 -34.98
CA SER A 93 12.02 -29.39 -34.63
C SER A 93 10.93 -29.05 -33.62
N LEU A 94 9.68 -29.05 -34.11
CA LEU A 94 8.50 -29.33 -33.29
C LEU A 94 8.69 -30.70 -32.64
N HIS A 95 8.47 -30.83 -31.34
CA HIS A 95 7.56 -31.83 -30.74
C HIS A 95 7.42 -31.60 -29.22
N LEU A 96 6.15 -31.48 -28.82
CA LEU A 96 5.53 -31.97 -27.59
C LEU A 96 5.84 -31.31 -26.24
N ALA A 97 4.75 -30.80 -25.68
CA ALA A 97 4.58 -30.33 -24.32
C ALA A 97 4.98 -31.37 -23.27
N THR A 98 5.94 -31.02 -22.43
CA THR A 98 6.12 -31.64 -21.11
C THR A 98 6.49 -30.58 -20.08
N ARG A 99 5.49 -30.23 -19.25
CA ARG A 99 5.61 -30.19 -17.79
C ARG A 99 6.82 -29.39 -17.23
N TRP A 100 6.67 -28.07 -17.17
CA TRP A 100 7.46 -27.25 -16.24
C TRP A 100 6.97 -27.47 -14.80
N ARG A 101 7.32 -28.60 -14.19
CA ARG A 101 7.52 -28.63 -12.73
C ARG A 101 8.86 -27.97 -12.49
N ARG A 102 8.87 -26.68 -12.14
CA ARG A 102 10.06 -26.09 -11.50
C ARG A 102 10.34 -26.93 -10.24
N PRO A 103 11.59 -27.38 -10.00
CA PRO A 103 11.94 -27.98 -8.74
C PRO A 103 11.64 -26.95 -7.65
N CYS A 104 10.86 -27.33 -6.64
CA CYS A 104 10.76 -26.56 -5.41
C CYS A 104 12.18 -26.49 -4.83
N LEU A 105 12.84 -25.35 -5.00
CA LEU A 105 14.08 -25.08 -4.29
C LEU A 105 13.78 -25.15 -2.79
N PRO A 106 14.65 -25.78 -1.97
CA PRO A 106 14.41 -25.88 -0.54
C PRO A 106 14.30 -24.49 0.07
N TRP A 107 13.33 -24.33 0.98
CA TRP A 107 13.13 -23.18 1.86
C TRP A 107 14.49 -22.77 2.47
N LYS A 108 15.16 -21.78 1.89
CA LYS A 108 16.39 -21.23 2.46
C LYS A 108 16.01 -20.63 3.81
N ARG A 109 16.70 -21.05 4.88
CA ARG A 109 16.64 -20.42 6.21
C ARG A 109 16.78 -18.91 6.03
N MET A 110 15.79 -18.15 6.51
CA MET A 110 15.78 -16.69 6.52
C MET A 110 17.06 -16.15 7.20
N GLY A 111 17.58 -15.03 6.70
CA GLY A 111 18.68 -14.28 7.34
C GLY A 111 18.25 -13.49 8.58
N TYR A 112 16.97 -13.55 8.95
CA TYR A 112 16.37 -12.88 10.10
C TYR A 112 15.81 -13.93 11.05
N ASN A 113 15.94 -13.69 12.35
CA ASN A 113 15.43 -14.57 13.39
C ASN A 113 14.42 -13.77 14.21
N VAL A 114 13.14 -13.97 13.92
CA VAL A 114 12.00 -13.24 14.50
C VAL A 114 12.10 -13.18 16.03
N LYS A 115 12.51 -14.29 16.66
CA LYS A 115 12.65 -14.38 18.11
C LYS A 115 13.75 -13.45 18.63
N THR A 116 14.90 -13.38 17.97
CA THR A 116 15.97 -12.44 18.37
C THR A 116 15.66 -11.00 17.98
N ASP A 117 15.02 -10.78 16.85
CA ASP A 117 14.79 -9.45 16.28
C ASP A 117 13.61 -8.71 16.96
N ILE A 118 12.58 -9.43 17.41
CA ILE A 118 11.45 -8.85 18.16
C ILE A 118 11.71 -8.85 19.67
N ALA A 119 12.13 -9.99 20.22
CA ALA A 119 12.17 -10.15 21.66
C ALA A 119 13.47 -9.59 22.26
N GLY A 120 14.58 -9.68 21.53
CA GLY A 120 15.91 -9.63 22.14
C GLY A 120 16.19 -10.90 22.95
N LEU A 121 17.45 -11.09 23.36
CA LEU A 121 17.89 -12.35 24.00
C LEU A 121 17.29 -12.61 25.40
N ASP A 122 16.71 -11.61 26.07
CA ASP A 122 16.29 -11.70 27.48
C ASP A 122 14.98 -10.93 27.78
N SER A 123 13.94 -11.27 27.02
CA SER A 123 12.80 -10.38 26.81
C SER A 123 11.65 -10.51 27.82
N GLY A 124 11.55 -11.65 28.51
CA GLY A 124 10.34 -12.01 29.27
C GLY A 124 9.10 -12.31 28.40
N ILE A 125 9.15 -12.12 27.08
CA ILE A 125 8.06 -12.44 26.16
C ILE A 125 8.04 -13.95 25.94
N PRO A 126 6.88 -14.63 26.11
CA PRO A 126 6.75 -16.04 25.79
C PRO A 126 7.22 -16.34 24.37
N SER A 127 8.06 -17.36 24.22
CA SER A 127 8.53 -17.78 22.90
C SER A 127 8.59 -19.29 22.75
N CYS A 128 8.42 -19.77 21.52
CA CYS A 128 8.58 -21.19 21.18
C CYS A 128 9.26 -21.36 19.82
N ASP A 129 9.86 -22.52 19.59
CA ASP A 129 10.64 -22.80 18.37
C ASP A 129 9.79 -23.45 17.26
N LEU A 130 8.46 -23.30 17.34
CA LEU A 130 7.54 -23.82 16.34
C LEU A 130 7.64 -23.00 15.05
N PHE A 131 7.69 -23.71 13.92
CA PHE A 131 7.62 -23.14 12.57
C PHE A 131 6.31 -23.51 11.88
N ILE A 132 5.72 -22.53 11.20
CA ILE A 132 4.51 -22.70 10.41
C ILE A 132 4.81 -22.41 8.94
N ASP A 133 4.69 -23.43 8.09
CA ASP A 133 4.74 -23.25 6.64
C ASP A 133 3.39 -22.67 6.15
N PRO A 134 3.34 -21.45 5.62
CA PRO A 134 2.10 -20.82 5.15
C PRO A 134 1.50 -21.45 3.89
N SER A 135 2.24 -22.33 3.19
CA SER A 135 1.76 -23.06 2.02
C SER A 135 0.99 -24.34 2.36
N LEU A 136 0.92 -24.71 3.65
CA LEU A 136 0.22 -25.89 4.09
C LEU A 136 -1.29 -25.81 3.80
N PRO A 137 -1.94 -26.95 3.50
CA PRO A 137 -3.40 -27.03 3.44
C PRO A 137 -4.05 -26.53 4.74
N PRO A 138 -5.25 -25.92 4.68
CA PRO A 138 -5.89 -25.26 5.82
C PRO A 138 -6.00 -26.12 7.08
N ASN A 139 -6.33 -27.40 6.96
CA ASN A 139 -6.44 -28.31 8.11
C ASN A 139 -5.11 -28.50 8.87
N LEU A 140 -4.00 -28.72 8.14
CA LEU A 140 -2.67 -28.88 8.73
C LEU A 140 -2.14 -27.57 9.29
N LEU A 141 -2.39 -26.48 8.56
CA LEU A 141 -2.06 -25.13 8.99
C LEU A 141 -2.76 -24.78 10.31
N HIS A 142 -4.08 -24.96 10.38
CA HIS A 142 -4.87 -24.64 11.57
C HIS A 142 -4.43 -25.48 12.77
N GLY A 143 -4.10 -26.77 12.60
CA GLY A 143 -3.55 -27.59 13.69
C GLY A 143 -2.25 -27.04 14.27
N LYS A 144 -1.32 -26.60 13.41
CA LYS A 144 -0.07 -25.95 13.86
C LYS A 144 -0.33 -24.63 14.57
N VAL A 145 -1.25 -23.82 14.06
CA VAL A 145 -1.64 -22.52 14.63
C VAL A 145 -2.24 -22.69 16.03
N ARG A 146 -3.13 -23.67 16.22
CA ARG A 146 -3.66 -24.01 17.55
C ARG A 146 -2.55 -24.39 18.53
N ASN A 147 -1.59 -25.20 18.09
CA ASN A 147 -0.47 -25.62 18.95
C ASN A 147 0.40 -24.43 19.39
N VAL A 148 0.68 -23.50 18.48
CA VAL A 148 1.35 -22.23 18.82
C VAL A 148 0.54 -21.45 19.87
N CYS A 149 -0.78 -21.31 19.68
CA CYS A 149 -1.63 -20.58 20.62
C CYS A 149 -1.65 -21.23 22.01
N ARG A 150 -1.77 -22.56 22.13
CA ARG A 150 -1.69 -23.26 23.43
C ARG A 150 -0.37 -23.04 24.14
N THR A 151 0.72 -22.96 23.37
CA THR A 151 2.07 -22.78 23.91
C THR A 151 2.29 -21.36 24.42
N LEU A 152 1.81 -20.36 23.69
CA LEU A 152 2.13 -18.95 23.96
C LEU A 152 1.04 -18.22 24.78
N VAL A 153 -0.22 -18.62 24.65
CA VAL A 153 -1.35 -18.04 25.36
C VAL A 153 -1.66 -18.90 26.59
N LYS A 154 -1.05 -18.58 27.74
CA LYS A 154 -1.08 -19.41 28.97
C LYS A 154 -2.48 -19.93 29.35
N LYS A 155 -3.51 -19.07 29.25
CA LYS A 155 -4.91 -19.40 29.55
C LYS A 155 -5.53 -20.46 28.63
N TRP A 156 -4.94 -20.73 27.46
CA TRP A 156 -5.41 -21.72 26.48
C TRP A 156 -4.59 -23.01 26.47
N SER A 157 -3.65 -23.18 27.40
CA SER A 157 -2.74 -24.34 27.44
C SER A 157 -3.44 -25.70 27.49
N LEU A 158 -4.64 -25.76 28.09
CA LEU A 158 -5.46 -26.97 28.21
C LEU A 158 -6.64 -27.05 27.23
N ALA A 159 -6.80 -26.06 26.34
CA ALA A 159 -7.94 -26.00 25.42
C ALA A 159 -7.93 -27.16 24.42
N HIS A 160 -9.07 -27.77 24.14
CA HIS A 160 -9.19 -28.83 23.14
C HIS A 160 -9.28 -28.27 21.70
N ASP A 161 -9.06 -29.11 20.70
CA ASP A 161 -8.97 -28.68 19.28
C ASP A 161 -10.31 -28.16 18.74
N ASP A 162 -11.41 -28.72 19.24
CA ASP A 162 -12.80 -28.39 18.93
C ASP A 162 -13.29 -27.09 19.59
N GLU A 163 -12.63 -26.64 20.66
CA GLU A 163 -12.90 -25.37 21.33
C GLU A 163 -12.26 -24.18 20.61
N LEU A 164 -11.20 -24.42 19.84
CA LEU A 164 -10.42 -23.41 19.13
C LEU A 164 -10.80 -23.34 17.65
N SER A 165 -11.48 -22.25 17.29
CA SER A 165 -11.76 -21.90 15.89
C SER A 165 -10.60 -21.08 15.31
N VAL A 166 -10.26 -21.35 14.05
CA VAL A 166 -9.24 -20.62 13.30
C VAL A 166 -9.86 -20.10 12.02
N SER A 167 -9.78 -18.80 11.78
CA SER A 167 -10.29 -18.16 10.58
C SER A 167 -9.26 -17.19 10.01
N ARG A 168 -9.28 -16.97 8.70
CA ARG A 168 -8.39 -16.00 8.06
C ARG A 168 -8.94 -14.58 8.26
N VAL A 169 -8.04 -13.63 8.51
CA VAL A 169 -8.36 -12.21 8.51
C VAL A 169 -7.92 -11.63 7.16
N SER A 170 -8.84 -10.94 6.48
CA SER A 170 -8.56 -10.19 5.26
C SER A 170 -7.82 -8.89 5.59
N GLY A 171 -6.82 -8.50 4.78
CA GLY A 171 -6.14 -7.20 4.92
C GLY A 171 -4.62 -7.28 4.72
N GLY A 172 -3.98 -8.38 5.13
CA GLY A 172 -2.55 -8.57 4.91
C GLY A 172 -2.24 -9.03 3.49
N ILE A 173 -1.59 -8.17 2.69
CA ILE A 173 -1.06 -8.55 1.36
C ILE A 173 0.19 -9.40 1.54
N THR A 174 1.06 -9.00 2.47
CA THR A 174 2.42 -9.51 2.60
C THR A 174 2.55 -10.63 3.65
N ASN A 175 1.69 -10.62 4.66
CA ASN A 175 1.73 -11.54 5.80
C ASN A 175 0.40 -12.30 5.95
N LEU A 176 0.47 -13.58 6.34
CA LEU A 176 -0.72 -14.36 6.62
C LEU A 176 -1.24 -14.04 8.02
N LEU A 177 -2.43 -13.44 8.09
CA LEU A 177 -3.11 -13.09 9.32
C LEU A 177 -4.26 -14.07 9.60
N LEU A 178 -4.24 -14.68 10.78
CA LEU A 178 -5.26 -15.61 11.25
C LEU A 178 -5.83 -15.11 12.58
N LYS A 179 -7.15 -15.21 12.74
CA LYS A 179 -7.82 -15.04 14.02
C LYS A 179 -8.02 -16.43 14.62
N VAL A 180 -7.67 -16.57 15.89
CA VAL A 180 -7.96 -17.77 16.68
C VAL A 180 -8.88 -17.37 17.81
N SER A 181 -10.01 -18.04 17.94
CA SER A 181 -11.02 -17.73 18.97
C SER A 181 -11.33 -18.98 19.77
N ILE A 182 -11.33 -18.88 21.09
CA ILE A 182 -11.83 -19.93 21.97
C ILE A 182 -13.29 -19.63 22.33
N LYS A 183 -14.16 -20.64 22.15
CA LYS A 183 -15.57 -20.51 22.52
C LYS A 183 -15.68 -20.36 24.03
N SER A 184 -16.30 -19.27 24.49
CA SER A 184 -16.60 -19.11 25.92
C SER A 184 -18.06 -19.46 26.21
N ASN A 185 -18.29 -20.17 27.33
CA ASN A 185 -19.63 -20.38 27.89
C ASN A 185 -20.27 -19.08 28.42
N THR A 186 -19.50 -17.98 28.51
CA THR A 186 -19.96 -16.67 29.02
C THR A 186 -20.38 -15.68 27.92
N GLY A 187 -20.38 -16.09 26.65
CA GLY A 187 -20.88 -15.27 25.53
C GLY A 187 -19.92 -14.18 25.00
N ARG A 188 -18.69 -14.06 25.54
CA ARG A 188 -17.60 -13.30 24.90
C ARG A 188 -16.50 -14.25 24.47
N ASP A 189 -16.33 -14.41 23.17
CA ASP A 189 -15.23 -15.17 22.60
C ASP A 189 -13.92 -14.43 22.83
N ASP A 190 -12.97 -15.12 23.45
CA ASP A 190 -11.63 -14.62 23.65
C ASP A 190 -10.79 -14.94 22.41
N SER A 191 -10.19 -13.92 21.82
CA SER A 191 -9.58 -13.99 20.50
C SER A 191 -8.15 -13.47 20.50
N VAL A 192 -7.30 -14.10 19.69
CA VAL A 192 -5.94 -13.64 19.40
C VAL A 192 -5.71 -13.59 17.90
N THR A 193 -4.74 -12.78 17.48
CA THR A 193 -4.27 -12.70 16.11
C THR A 193 -2.94 -13.43 15.99
N VAL A 194 -2.78 -14.24 14.95
CA VAL A 194 -1.53 -14.92 14.61
C VAL A 194 -1.05 -14.37 13.27
N ARG A 195 0.09 -13.67 13.29
CA ARG A 195 0.77 -13.13 12.09
C ARG A 195 1.92 -14.06 11.73
N ILE A 196 1.83 -14.68 10.56
CA ILE A 196 2.88 -15.54 9.99
C ILE A 196 3.56 -14.76 8.86
N PHE A 197 4.88 -14.66 8.96
CA PHE A 197 5.69 -13.90 8.03
C PHE A 197 6.03 -14.70 6.77
N GLY A 198 5.76 -14.12 5.61
CA GLY A 198 6.01 -14.72 4.31
C GLY A 198 7.47 -14.54 3.82
N PRO A 199 7.91 -15.30 2.80
CA PRO A 199 9.17 -15.04 2.11
C PRO A 199 9.06 -13.79 1.22
N ASN A 200 10.11 -12.96 1.20
CA ASN A 200 10.29 -11.81 0.30
C ASN A 200 9.48 -10.54 0.60
N THR A 201 9.79 -9.86 1.71
CA THR A 201 9.23 -8.51 2.00
C THR A 201 10.28 -7.40 1.90
N ASP A 202 11.50 -7.72 1.49
CA ASP A 202 12.70 -6.89 1.71
C ASP A 202 12.96 -5.85 0.61
N GLU A 203 12.09 -5.74 -0.39
CA GLU A 203 12.35 -4.84 -1.54
C GLU A 203 12.00 -3.37 -1.26
N VAL A 204 11.07 -3.11 -0.34
CA VAL A 204 10.62 -1.75 -0.03
C VAL A 204 10.68 -1.48 1.48
N ILE A 205 10.45 -2.50 2.30
CA ILE A 205 10.36 -2.39 3.75
C ILE A 205 11.67 -2.83 4.41
N ASP A 206 12.16 -2.04 5.36
CA ASP A 206 13.26 -2.45 6.24
C ASP A 206 12.73 -3.38 7.33
N ARG A 207 12.74 -4.68 7.04
CA ARG A 207 12.17 -5.70 7.93
C ARG A 207 12.84 -5.72 9.30
N LYS A 208 14.13 -5.40 9.39
CA LYS A 208 14.84 -5.36 10.67
C LYS A 208 14.30 -4.22 11.53
N ARG A 209 14.10 -3.03 10.94
CA ARG A 209 13.50 -1.88 11.61
C ARG A 209 12.09 -2.20 12.11
N GLU A 210 11.25 -2.80 11.26
CA GLU A 210 9.89 -3.22 11.64
C GLU A 210 9.92 -4.17 12.84
N LEU A 211 10.72 -5.24 12.79
CA LEU A 211 10.77 -6.24 13.85
C LEU A 211 11.23 -5.65 15.19
N GLN A 212 12.21 -4.74 15.16
CA GLN A 212 12.72 -4.05 16.34
C GLN A 212 11.70 -3.07 16.95
N ALA A 213 10.77 -2.53 16.15
CA ALA A 213 9.76 -1.60 16.61
C ALA A 213 8.55 -2.29 17.26
N ILE A 214 8.22 -3.54 16.89
CA ILE A 214 7.02 -4.25 17.36
C ILE A 214 6.88 -4.25 18.87
N ARG A 215 7.94 -4.64 19.60
CA ARG A 215 7.87 -4.77 21.04
C ARG A 215 7.69 -3.43 21.74
N PRO A 216 8.56 -2.41 21.54
CA PRO A 216 8.37 -1.11 22.18
C PRO A 216 7.02 -0.46 21.86
N LEU A 217 6.51 -0.63 20.63
CA LEU A 217 5.16 -0.16 20.25
C LEU A 217 4.07 -0.88 21.06
N SER A 218 4.14 -2.21 21.15
CA SER A 218 3.22 -3.00 21.97
C SER A 218 3.28 -2.61 23.45
N ASP A 219 4.48 -2.43 24.00
CA ASP A 219 4.68 -2.04 25.41
C ASP A 219 4.13 -0.63 25.68
N ALA A 220 4.15 0.25 24.67
CA ALA A 220 3.52 1.57 24.70
C ALA A 220 2.01 1.56 24.40
N GLY A 221 1.41 0.38 24.17
CA GLY A 221 -0.02 0.23 23.89
C GLY A 221 -0.44 0.66 22.48
N PHE A 222 0.45 0.56 21.49
CA PHE A 222 0.13 0.75 20.08
C PHE A 222 -0.08 -0.59 19.37
N GLY A 223 -1.05 -0.61 18.46
CA GLY A 223 -1.43 -1.81 17.73
C GLY A 223 -1.88 -2.95 18.65
N ALA A 224 -1.77 -4.18 18.15
CA ALA A 224 -2.17 -5.35 18.91
C ALA A 224 -1.07 -5.78 19.88
N MET A 225 -1.42 -5.93 21.16
CA MET A 225 -0.50 -6.30 22.23
C MET A 225 0.19 -7.63 21.92
N LEU A 226 1.51 -7.65 21.93
CA LEU A 226 2.33 -8.83 21.69
C LEU A 226 2.21 -9.82 22.86
N LEU A 227 1.68 -11.02 22.57
CA LEU A 227 1.49 -12.09 23.55
C LEU A 227 2.61 -13.12 23.53
N GLY A 228 3.24 -13.31 22.37
CA GLY A 228 4.36 -14.23 22.22
C GLY A 228 4.90 -14.29 20.81
N VAL A 229 6.08 -14.87 20.66
CA VAL A 229 6.77 -15.02 19.36
C VAL A 229 7.12 -16.48 19.07
N PHE A 230 7.08 -16.85 17.80
CA PHE A 230 7.55 -18.15 17.33
C PHE A 230 8.50 -17.97 16.15
N GLN A 231 9.05 -19.07 15.62
CA GLN A 231 10.21 -19.01 14.72
C GLN A 231 10.02 -18.09 13.50
N ASN A 232 8.82 -18.03 12.94
CA ASN A 232 8.50 -17.24 11.76
C ASN A 232 7.24 -16.38 11.91
N GLY A 233 6.92 -15.95 13.13
CA GLY A 233 5.75 -15.10 13.36
C GLY A 233 5.51 -14.74 14.82
N MET A 234 4.34 -14.18 15.08
CA MET A 234 3.95 -13.71 16.41
C MET A 234 2.47 -13.98 16.70
N VAL A 235 2.14 -14.00 17.99
CA VAL A 235 0.77 -14.02 18.51
C VAL A 235 0.52 -12.70 19.22
N GLN A 236 -0.57 -12.03 18.89
CA GLN A 236 -0.97 -10.73 19.43
C GLN A 236 -2.41 -10.80 19.96
N SER A 237 -2.81 -9.82 20.77
CA SER A 237 -4.22 -9.64 21.11
C SER A 237 -5.07 -9.43 19.84
N PHE A 238 -6.37 -9.64 19.96
CA PHE A 238 -7.31 -9.26 18.91
C PHE A 238 -7.88 -7.89 19.23
N ILE A 239 -7.74 -6.93 18.32
CA ILE A 239 -8.38 -5.62 18.43
C ILE A 239 -9.80 -5.74 17.86
N ASN A 240 -10.80 -5.49 18.70
CA ASN A 240 -12.20 -5.54 18.29
C ASN A 240 -12.68 -4.18 17.76
N ALA A 241 -12.16 -3.79 16.61
CA ALA A 241 -12.44 -2.52 15.97
C ALA A 241 -12.57 -2.69 14.45
N ARG A 242 -13.14 -1.70 13.77
CA ARG A 242 -13.26 -1.66 12.30
C ARG A 242 -12.26 -0.67 11.72
N THR A 243 -11.78 -0.91 10.50
CA THR A 243 -10.98 0.10 9.81
C THR A 243 -11.82 1.32 9.46
N LEU A 244 -11.18 2.50 9.41
CA LEU A 244 -11.82 3.70 8.88
C LEU A 244 -11.90 3.68 7.35
N THR A 245 -12.76 4.54 6.82
CA THR A 245 -12.82 4.94 5.42
C THR A 245 -12.21 6.33 5.22
N PRO A 246 -11.77 6.73 4.01
CA PRO A 246 -11.23 8.07 3.78
C PRO A 246 -12.18 9.20 4.19
N SER A 247 -13.48 9.06 3.90
CA SER A 247 -14.50 10.05 4.28
C SER A 247 -14.64 10.21 5.80
N GLU A 248 -14.43 9.15 6.58
CA GLU A 248 -14.52 9.23 8.04
C GLU A 248 -13.34 9.96 8.67
N MET A 249 -12.15 9.93 8.05
CA MET A 249 -11.00 10.71 8.53
C MET A 249 -11.28 12.22 8.55
N THR A 250 -12.18 12.68 7.68
CA THR A 250 -12.58 14.10 7.60
C THR A 250 -13.51 14.54 8.74
N ALA A 251 -14.14 13.60 9.46
CA ALA A 251 -15.11 13.93 10.48
C ALA A 251 -14.43 14.59 11.70
N PRO A 252 -14.86 15.79 12.16
CA PRO A 252 -14.16 16.52 13.21
C PRO A 252 -13.90 15.74 14.50
N HIS A 253 -14.84 14.88 14.90
CA HIS A 253 -14.69 13.99 16.06
C HIS A 253 -13.54 13.00 15.85
N LEU A 254 -13.58 12.20 14.78
CA LEU A 254 -12.56 11.20 14.48
C LEU A 254 -11.20 11.84 14.19
N ALA A 255 -11.16 12.98 13.49
CA ALA A 255 -9.95 13.76 13.28
C ALA A 255 -9.30 14.17 14.62
N SER A 256 -10.10 14.50 15.63
CA SER A 256 -9.59 14.82 16.98
C SER A 256 -9.00 13.60 17.69
N LEU A 257 -9.63 12.43 17.57
CA LEU A 257 -9.12 11.18 18.14
C LEU A 257 -7.82 10.75 17.47
N ILE A 258 -7.77 10.84 16.13
CA ILE A 258 -6.56 10.58 15.34
C ILE A 258 -5.42 11.52 15.75
N ALA A 259 -5.69 12.82 15.88
CA ALA A 259 -4.69 13.80 16.29
C ALA A 259 -4.09 13.49 17.67
N LYS A 260 -4.93 13.08 18.63
CA LYS A 260 -4.50 12.66 19.99
C LYS A 260 -3.62 11.42 19.93
N GLU A 261 -4.05 10.41 19.18
CA GLU A 261 -3.32 9.15 19.09
C GLU A 261 -1.99 9.30 18.35
N LEU A 262 -1.96 10.13 17.32
CA LEU A 262 -0.73 10.47 16.60
C LEU A 262 0.25 11.27 17.48
N ARG A 263 -0.24 12.18 18.34
CA ARG A 263 0.62 12.81 19.34
C ARG A 263 1.22 11.79 20.31
N ARG A 264 0.41 10.84 20.79
CA ARG A 264 0.88 9.79 21.69
C ARG A 264 2.03 9.01 21.03
N LEU A 265 1.92 8.71 19.74
CA LEU A 265 2.97 8.05 18.96
C LEU A 265 4.22 8.93 18.83
N HIS A 266 4.06 10.19 18.44
CA HIS A 266 5.15 11.13 18.23
C HIS A 266 5.94 11.46 19.52
N ASN A 267 5.37 11.19 20.70
CA ASN A 267 6.03 11.34 21.99
C ASN A 267 6.78 10.08 22.46
N LEU A 268 6.73 8.97 21.71
CA LEU A 268 7.48 7.77 22.06
C LEU A 268 8.98 7.96 21.85
N ASP A 269 9.76 7.50 22.84
CA ASP A 269 11.21 7.33 22.70
C ASP A 269 11.52 5.91 22.22
N MET A 270 11.57 5.73 20.90
CA MET A 270 11.84 4.45 20.28
C MET A 270 13.35 4.18 20.18
N PRO A 271 13.81 2.93 20.36
CA PRO A 271 15.21 2.58 20.23
C PRO A 271 15.70 2.71 18.78
N GLY A 272 16.98 3.08 18.60
CA GLY A 272 17.62 3.19 17.28
C GLY A 272 18.15 4.59 16.96
N ALA A 273 18.60 4.78 15.73
CA ALA A 273 19.05 6.08 15.24
C ALA A 273 17.85 7.03 15.08
N LYS A 274 17.99 8.27 15.56
CA LYS A 274 16.92 9.28 15.57
C LYS A 274 16.97 10.23 14.37
N ASP A 275 17.81 9.94 13.38
CA ASP A 275 17.89 10.71 12.14
C ASP A 275 16.65 10.49 11.28
N ALA A 276 16.13 11.57 10.69
CA ALA A 276 14.97 11.50 9.80
C ALA A 276 15.27 10.62 8.57
N GLN A 277 14.47 9.57 8.38
CA GLN A 277 14.71 8.57 7.32
C GLN A 277 14.14 8.97 5.95
N LEU A 278 13.20 9.92 5.89
CA LEU A 278 12.48 10.32 4.66
C LEU A 278 13.38 10.46 3.43
N TRP A 279 14.40 11.31 3.51
CA TRP A 279 15.24 11.61 2.35
C TRP A 279 16.15 10.44 1.95
N ILE A 280 16.53 9.60 2.92
CA ILE A 280 17.30 8.38 2.69
C ILE A 280 16.44 7.37 1.93
N ASP A 281 15.21 7.18 2.39
CA ASP A 281 14.27 6.22 1.82
C ASP A 281 13.82 6.64 0.42
N ILE A 282 13.49 7.92 0.19
CA ILE A 282 13.22 8.44 -1.17
C ILE A 282 14.41 8.21 -2.09
N SER A 283 15.64 8.49 -1.63
CA SER A 283 16.84 8.32 -2.47
C SER A 283 17.03 6.85 -2.85
N ARG A 284 16.83 5.92 -1.91
CA ARG A 284 16.90 4.47 -2.16
C ARG A 284 15.84 4.02 -3.16
N LEU A 285 14.60 4.52 -3.01
CA LEU A 285 13.51 4.24 -3.94
C LEU A 285 13.81 4.78 -5.34
N LEU A 286 14.37 5.98 -5.46
CA LEU A 286 14.76 6.58 -6.75
C LEU A 286 15.84 5.76 -7.47
N GLU A 287 16.86 5.30 -6.74
CA GLU A 287 17.88 4.40 -7.30
C GLU A 287 17.25 3.13 -7.87
N LYS A 288 16.38 2.47 -7.11
CA LYS A 288 15.67 1.28 -7.59
C LYS A 288 14.78 1.60 -8.79
N ALA A 289 13.94 2.63 -8.68
CA ALA A 289 12.97 3.03 -9.68
C ALA A 289 13.63 3.37 -11.03
N SER A 290 14.79 4.01 -11.04
CA SER A 290 15.47 4.43 -12.27
C SER A 290 16.16 3.31 -13.06
N ASN A 291 16.24 2.10 -12.49
CA ASN A 291 16.91 0.94 -13.09
C ASN A 291 15.92 -0.17 -13.51
N LEU A 292 14.63 0.15 -13.62
CA LEU A 292 13.60 -0.83 -13.98
C LEU A 292 13.42 -0.98 -15.49
N SER A 293 12.90 -2.14 -15.87
CA SER A 293 12.41 -2.45 -17.21
C SER A 293 11.19 -3.36 -17.12
N PHE A 294 10.31 -3.28 -18.11
CA PHE A 294 9.04 -3.99 -18.15
C PHE A 294 8.89 -4.78 -19.45
N ASP A 295 8.44 -6.03 -19.32
CA ASP A 295 8.14 -6.88 -20.48
C ASP A 295 6.83 -6.45 -21.18
N ASP A 296 5.91 -5.83 -20.43
CA ASP A 296 4.71 -5.21 -20.97
C ASP A 296 5.07 -3.92 -21.70
N HIS A 297 4.81 -3.88 -23.01
CA HIS A 297 5.16 -2.76 -23.86
C HIS A 297 4.44 -1.46 -23.51
N LEU A 298 3.16 -1.52 -23.10
CA LEU A 298 2.41 -0.31 -22.72
C LEU A 298 2.96 0.26 -21.41
N LYS A 299 3.27 -0.63 -20.46
CA LYS A 299 3.90 -0.27 -19.20
C LYS A 299 5.30 0.33 -19.40
N GLN A 300 6.10 -0.29 -20.26
CA GLN A 300 7.43 0.21 -20.62
C GLN A 300 7.36 1.60 -21.27
N GLN A 301 6.45 1.80 -22.23
CA GLN A 301 6.24 3.12 -22.84
C GLN A 301 5.83 4.18 -21.82
N SER A 302 4.93 3.83 -20.90
CA SER A 302 4.52 4.74 -19.83
C SER A 302 5.69 5.08 -18.90
N TYR A 303 6.49 4.09 -18.50
CA TYR A 303 7.68 4.28 -17.67
C TYR A 303 8.73 5.18 -18.35
N GLU A 304 8.94 5.04 -19.65
CA GLU A 304 9.89 5.84 -20.42
C GLU A 304 9.53 7.33 -20.50
N THR A 305 8.28 7.70 -20.22
CA THR A 305 7.87 9.12 -20.11
C THR A 305 8.32 9.79 -18.81
N ILE A 306 8.79 9.01 -17.83
CA ILE A 306 9.17 9.50 -16.51
C ILE A 306 10.57 10.13 -16.56
N SER A 307 10.66 11.43 -16.24
CA SER A 307 11.95 12.13 -16.12
C SER A 307 12.56 11.91 -14.74
N PHE A 308 13.40 10.88 -14.60
CA PHE A 308 14.16 10.64 -13.37
C PHE A 308 15.12 11.77 -13.02
N LYS A 309 15.63 12.50 -14.03
CA LYS A 309 16.42 13.72 -13.80
C LYS A 309 15.60 14.75 -13.04
N GLN A 310 14.37 15.02 -13.50
CA GLN A 310 13.48 15.99 -12.85
C GLN A 310 13.11 15.54 -11.44
N LEU A 311 12.74 14.26 -11.25
CA LEU A 311 12.43 13.73 -9.91
C LEU A 311 13.58 13.93 -8.92
N ARG A 312 14.82 13.66 -9.34
CA ARG A 312 16.02 13.86 -8.51
C ARG A 312 16.28 15.34 -8.18
N GLU A 313 16.04 16.24 -9.13
CA GLU A 313 16.15 17.69 -8.91
C GLU A 313 15.09 18.20 -7.92
N GLU A 314 13.85 17.74 -8.05
CA GLU A 314 12.75 18.09 -7.16
C GLU A 314 12.98 17.58 -5.72
N VAL A 315 13.37 16.32 -5.56
CA VAL A 315 13.70 15.75 -4.24
C VAL A 315 14.87 16.50 -3.59
N ARG A 316 15.91 16.83 -4.36
CA ARG A 316 17.03 17.63 -3.85
C ARG A 316 16.57 19.02 -3.39
N SER A 317 15.76 19.69 -4.21
CA SER A 317 15.25 21.03 -3.90
C SER A 317 14.38 21.05 -2.64
N LEU A 318 13.47 20.08 -2.47
CA LEU A 318 12.70 19.97 -1.24
C LEU A 318 13.60 19.65 -0.05
N LYS A 319 14.53 18.71 -0.18
CA LYS A 319 15.46 18.39 0.91
C LYS A 319 16.21 19.63 1.40
N GLU A 320 16.76 20.43 0.49
CA GLU A 320 17.46 21.67 0.81
C GLU A 320 16.52 22.70 1.49
N ALA A 321 15.29 22.86 0.97
CA ALA A 321 14.31 23.78 1.54
C ALA A 321 13.82 23.33 2.93
N SER A 322 13.78 22.02 3.21
CA SER A 322 13.33 21.48 4.50
C SER A 322 14.18 21.94 5.68
N HIS A 323 15.45 22.29 5.44
CA HIS A 323 16.35 22.82 6.46
C HIS A 323 15.86 24.16 7.04
N LEU A 324 15.04 24.92 6.31
CA LEU A 324 14.49 26.20 6.77
C LEU A 324 13.44 26.04 7.87
N LEU A 325 12.80 24.87 7.97
CA LEU A 325 11.71 24.63 8.92
C LEU A 325 12.20 24.32 10.34
N ASN A 326 13.43 23.82 10.48
CA ASN A 326 13.92 23.22 11.73
C ASN A 326 12.87 22.28 12.36
N ALA A 327 12.27 21.44 11.52
CA ALA A 327 11.12 20.62 11.89
C ALA A 327 11.52 19.51 12.89
N PRO A 328 10.73 19.27 13.94
CA PRO A 328 11.01 18.20 14.90
C PRO A 328 11.05 16.82 14.23
N VAL A 329 12.09 16.05 14.57
CA VAL A 329 12.18 14.64 14.21
C VAL A 329 11.67 13.80 15.37
N VAL A 330 10.65 12.98 15.10
CA VAL A 330 9.95 12.13 16.06
C VAL A 330 9.77 10.74 15.47
N PHE A 331 9.36 9.76 16.27
CA PHE A 331 8.96 8.46 15.71
C PHE A 331 7.61 8.59 15.01
N CYS A 332 7.60 8.39 13.69
CA CYS A 332 6.42 8.51 12.84
C CYS A 332 5.94 7.13 12.36
N HIS A 333 4.65 7.04 12.06
CA HIS A 333 4.04 5.90 11.37
C HIS A 333 4.46 5.85 9.89
N ASN A 334 4.51 7.02 9.24
CA ASN A 334 4.83 7.27 7.83
C ASN A 334 3.80 6.79 6.79
N ASP A 335 2.83 5.96 7.20
CA ASP A 335 1.77 5.43 6.31
C ASP A 335 0.36 5.53 6.94
N LEU A 336 -0.12 6.74 7.18
CA LEU A 336 -1.40 7.01 7.85
C LEU A 336 -2.62 7.04 6.91
N LEU A 337 -2.78 5.98 6.11
CA LEU A 337 -3.99 5.75 5.30
C LEU A 337 -5.16 5.22 6.15
N SER A 338 -6.40 5.36 5.65
CA SER A 338 -7.62 5.01 6.41
C SER A 338 -7.67 3.56 6.92
N GLY A 339 -7.08 2.62 6.16
CA GLY A 339 -6.95 1.22 6.55
C GLY A 339 -6.04 0.95 7.75
N ASN A 340 -5.17 1.89 8.12
CA ASN A 340 -4.24 1.77 9.24
C ASN A 340 -4.77 2.39 10.54
N PHE A 341 -6.00 2.90 10.50
CA PHE A 341 -6.77 3.30 11.67
C PHE A 341 -7.88 2.29 11.92
N MET A 342 -7.90 1.69 13.11
CA MET A 342 -9.06 0.94 13.58
C MET A 342 -9.82 1.73 14.63
N TYR A 343 -11.13 1.84 14.49
CA TYR A 343 -12.02 2.54 15.41
C TYR A 343 -12.93 1.56 16.16
N SER A 344 -12.93 1.68 17.48
CA SER A 344 -13.81 0.94 18.39
C SER A 344 -15.02 1.80 18.73
N ASP A 345 -16.16 1.57 18.06
CA ASP A 345 -17.40 2.30 18.35
C ASP A 345 -17.86 2.13 19.81
N ALA A 346 -17.48 1.03 20.47
CA ALA A 346 -17.86 0.73 21.85
C ALA A 346 -17.03 1.51 22.89
N GLU A 347 -15.77 1.80 22.57
CA GLU A 347 -14.82 2.48 23.48
C GLU A 347 -14.58 3.94 23.08
N ASP A 348 -15.02 4.35 21.88
CA ASP A 348 -14.72 5.65 21.26
C ASP A 348 -13.19 5.88 21.12
N GLU A 349 -12.48 4.83 20.73
CA GLU A 349 -11.01 4.80 20.66
C GLU A 349 -10.50 4.48 19.24
N ILE A 350 -9.39 5.13 18.89
CA ILE A 350 -8.63 4.88 17.66
C ILE A 350 -7.36 4.10 17.99
N TYR A 351 -7.12 3.06 17.21
CA TYR A 351 -5.93 2.23 17.25
C TYR A 351 -5.16 2.40 15.95
N LEU A 352 -3.89 2.78 16.07
CA LEU A 352 -2.93 2.72 14.96
C LEU A 352 -2.41 1.30 14.78
N ILE A 353 -2.37 0.82 13.54
CA ILE A 353 -1.86 -0.50 13.19
C ILE A 353 -0.95 -0.43 11.96
N ASP A 354 -0.17 -1.50 11.75
CA ASP A 354 0.69 -1.69 10.57
C ASP A 354 1.84 -0.68 10.41
N PHE A 355 2.73 -0.68 11.41
CA PHE A 355 3.93 0.18 11.49
C PHE A 355 5.09 -0.28 10.57
N GLU A 356 4.82 -0.87 9.41
CA GLU A 356 5.86 -1.41 8.52
C GLU A 356 6.78 -0.31 7.94
N TYR A 357 6.28 0.91 7.79
CA TYR A 357 7.06 2.10 7.41
C TYR A 357 7.54 2.91 8.64
N GLY A 358 7.29 2.43 9.86
CA GLY A 358 7.58 3.14 11.09
C GLY A 358 9.07 3.48 11.27
N SER A 359 9.38 4.75 11.49
CA SER A 359 10.76 5.23 11.68
C SER A 359 10.81 6.64 12.22
N TYR A 360 11.98 7.07 12.71
CA TYR A 360 12.21 8.48 13.00
C TYR A 360 12.12 9.31 11.72
N ASN A 361 11.26 10.31 11.74
CA ASN A 361 11.01 11.20 10.62
C ASN A 361 10.45 12.56 11.09
N TYR A 362 10.25 13.50 10.17
CA TYR A 362 9.63 14.79 10.49
C TYR A 362 8.15 14.61 10.83
N ARG A 363 7.69 15.15 11.96
CA ARG A 363 6.26 15.05 12.35
C ARG A 363 5.32 15.63 11.28
N GLY A 364 5.74 16.71 10.60
CA GLY A 364 5.00 17.32 9.52
C GLY A 364 4.81 16.40 8.32
N PHE A 365 5.74 15.44 8.07
CA PHE A 365 5.56 14.43 7.05
C PHE A 365 4.43 13.47 7.40
N ASP A 366 4.37 12.98 8.63
CA ASP A 366 3.34 12.02 9.02
C ASP A 366 1.94 12.64 8.94
N ILE A 367 1.80 13.87 9.46
CA ILE A 367 0.53 14.62 9.40
C ILE A 367 0.20 15.03 7.96
N GLY A 368 1.17 15.53 7.18
CA GLY A 368 0.94 15.94 5.80
C GLY A 368 0.60 14.74 4.90
N ASN A 369 1.19 13.58 5.17
CA ASN A 369 0.82 12.32 4.55
C ASN A 369 -0.61 11.92 4.90
N HIS A 370 -0.97 11.95 6.19
CA HIS A 370 -2.32 11.63 6.64
C HIS A 370 -3.39 12.48 5.91
N PHE A 371 -3.14 13.78 5.76
CA PHE A 371 -4.04 14.68 5.01
C PHE A 371 -4.10 14.36 3.52
N ALA A 372 -2.99 13.95 2.90
CA ALA A 372 -3.01 13.47 1.51
C ALA A 372 -3.86 12.20 1.33
N GLU A 373 -3.95 11.35 2.36
CA GLU A 373 -4.74 10.11 2.33
C GLU A 373 -6.26 10.33 2.46
N TYR A 374 -6.73 11.56 2.70
CA TYR A 374 -8.16 11.91 2.62
C TYR A 374 -8.71 11.68 1.22
N ALA A 375 -7.85 11.80 0.20
CA ALA A 375 -8.16 11.55 -1.20
C ALA A 375 -8.42 10.07 -1.54
N GLY A 376 -8.01 9.14 -0.65
CA GLY A 376 -8.06 7.70 -0.89
C GLY A 376 -7.31 7.25 -2.15
N PHE A 377 -7.55 6.01 -2.57
CA PHE A 377 -6.91 5.45 -3.77
C PHE A 377 -7.43 6.06 -5.09
N ASP A 378 -8.60 6.68 -5.07
CA ASP A 378 -9.13 7.45 -6.20
C ASP A 378 -8.35 8.76 -6.42
N CYS A 379 -7.51 9.18 -5.44
CA CYS A 379 -6.68 10.37 -5.50
C CYS A 379 -7.49 11.66 -5.77
N ASP A 380 -8.67 11.76 -5.16
CA ASP A 380 -9.46 13.00 -5.16
C ASP A 380 -8.87 14.04 -4.19
N TYR A 381 -7.82 14.73 -4.63
CA TYR A 381 -7.11 15.72 -3.82
C TYR A 381 -7.87 17.05 -3.64
N ASP A 382 -9.09 17.16 -4.15
CA ASP A 382 -10.01 18.23 -3.74
C ASP A 382 -10.56 17.97 -2.32
N LEU A 383 -10.41 16.74 -1.79
CA LEU A 383 -10.72 16.36 -0.40
C LEU A 383 -9.59 16.66 0.59
N TYR A 384 -8.45 17.21 0.15
CA TYR A 384 -7.39 17.64 1.06
C TYR A 384 -7.94 18.70 2.03
N PRO A 385 -7.70 18.58 3.34
CA PRO A 385 -8.35 19.43 4.34
C PRO A 385 -7.97 20.90 4.15
N ASP A 386 -8.96 21.77 4.22
CA ASP A 386 -8.75 23.22 4.23
C ASP A 386 -8.07 23.69 5.54
N GLU A 387 -7.69 24.96 5.59
CA GLU A 387 -6.99 25.55 6.73
C GLU A 387 -7.75 25.36 8.06
N ASN A 388 -9.08 25.49 8.06
CA ASN A 388 -9.88 25.35 9.27
C ASN A 388 -9.88 23.91 9.79
N ALA A 389 -10.02 22.93 8.89
CA ALA A 389 -9.95 21.52 9.23
C ALA A 389 -8.55 21.13 9.73
N GLN A 390 -7.49 21.66 9.10
CA GLN A 390 -6.11 21.46 9.56
C GLN A 390 -5.88 22.07 10.95
N PHE A 391 -6.33 23.30 11.19
CA PHE A 391 -6.20 23.95 12.51
C PHE A 391 -7.00 23.20 13.59
N HIS A 392 -8.18 22.67 13.27
CA HIS A 392 -8.92 21.80 14.18
C HIS A 392 -8.08 20.59 14.59
N PHE A 393 -7.48 19.88 13.62
CA PHE A 393 -6.59 18.76 13.89
C PHE A 393 -5.38 19.19 14.74
N PHE A 394 -4.72 20.30 14.37
CA PHE A 394 -3.52 20.79 15.04
C PHE A 394 -3.77 21.18 16.50
N ARG A 395 -4.94 21.74 16.84
CA ARG A 395 -5.29 22.06 18.22
C ARG A 395 -5.25 20.81 19.11
N TYR A 396 -5.89 19.71 18.68
CA TYR A 396 -5.87 18.45 19.42
C TYR A 396 -4.51 17.76 19.39
N TYR A 397 -3.77 17.89 18.29
CA TYR A 397 -2.40 17.39 18.21
C TYR A 397 -1.48 18.15 19.17
N LEU A 398 -1.50 19.49 19.19
CA LEU A 398 -0.59 20.32 19.99
C LEU A 398 -0.99 20.43 21.47
N ASN A 399 -2.28 20.37 21.79
CA ASN A 399 -2.78 20.27 23.17
C ASN A 399 -4.10 19.48 23.26
N ALA A 400 -4.02 18.17 23.52
CA ALA A 400 -5.21 17.32 23.62
C ALA A 400 -6.13 17.67 24.80
N ASP A 401 -5.55 18.14 25.90
CA ASP A 401 -6.26 18.43 27.16
C ASP A 401 -6.90 19.82 27.14
N ASP A 402 -6.26 20.79 26.49
CA ASP A 402 -6.83 22.12 26.24
C ASP A 402 -6.55 22.60 24.80
N PRO A 403 -7.30 22.08 23.80
CA PRO A 403 -7.07 22.39 22.39
C PRO A 403 -7.21 23.89 22.05
N ASN A 404 -7.99 24.62 22.85
CA ASN A 404 -8.23 26.05 22.63
C ASN A 404 -7.11 26.93 23.18
N SER A 405 -6.18 26.38 23.97
CA SER A 405 -5.03 27.14 24.47
C SER A 405 -3.92 27.32 23.44
N VAL A 406 -3.95 26.57 22.34
CA VAL A 406 -2.91 26.59 21.32
C VAL A 406 -2.92 27.93 20.61
N SER A 407 -1.78 28.61 20.60
CA SER A 407 -1.68 29.94 20.01
C SER A 407 -1.77 29.90 18.49
N GLN A 408 -2.24 31.00 17.90
CA GLN A 408 -2.32 31.14 16.46
C GLN A 408 -0.95 30.95 15.77
N ALA A 409 0.12 31.46 16.39
CA ALA A 409 1.49 31.31 15.89
C ALA A 409 1.96 29.84 15.86
N GLU A 410 1.56 29.02 16.83
CA GLU A 410 1.87 27.58 16.83
C GLU A 410 1.10 26.84 15.73
N LEU A 411 -0.17 27.20 15.50
CA LEU A 411 -0.98 26.64 14.42
C LEU A 411 -0.39 26.98 13.05
N GLU A 412 -0.04 28.24 12.82
CA GLU A 412 0.57 28.71 11.57
C GLU A 412 1.92 28.05 11.31
N LYS A 413 2.78 27.95 12.34
CA LYS A 413 4.06 27.25 12.22
C LYS A 413 3.88 25.79 11.81
N LEU A 414 2.95 25.07 12.44
CA LEU A 414 2.67 23.68 12.09
C LEU A 414 2.01 23.56 10.70
N TYR A 415 1.17 24.52 10.30
CA TYR A 415 0.56 24.57 8.98
C TYR A 415 1.60 24.68 7.86
N VAL A 416 2.60 25.55 8.03
CA VAL A 416 3.71 25.67 7.07
C VAL A 416 4.50 24.35 7.00
N GLU A 417 4.82 23.76 8.16
CA GLU A 417 5.56 22.49 8.27
C GLU A 417 4.82 21.35 7.56
N VAL A 418 3.54 21.15 7.88
CA VAL A 418 2.70 20.04 7.40
C VAL A 418 2.47 20.14 5.89
N ASN A 419 2.08 21.31 5.39
CA ASN A 419 1.82 21.48 3.96
C ASN A 419 3.13 21.43 3.15
N PHE A 420 4.26 21.84 3.70
CA PHE A 420 5.54 21.60 3.04
C PHE A 420 5.83 20.09 2.91
N PHE A 421 5.68 19.32 3.99
CA PHE A 421 6.00 17.89 3.94
C PHE A 421 4.93 17.04 3.23
N SER A 422 3.71 17.53 3.01
CA SER A 422 2.74 16.84 2.13
C SER A 422 3.25 16.78 0.68
N LEU A 423 4.03 17.78 0.23
CA LEU A 423 4.76 17.70 -1.04
C LEU A 423 5.74 16.53 -1.07
N ALA A 424 6.48 16.33 0.03
CA ALA A 424 7.42 15.22 0.15
C ALA A 424 6.70 13.86 0.20
N SER A 425 5.52 13.78 0.81
CA SER A 425 4.65 12.59 0.77
C SER A 425 4.24 12.25 -0.67
N HIS A 426 3.82 13.22 -1.47
CA HIS A 426 3.50 12.96 -2.87
C HIS A 426 4.70 12.41 -3.66
N LEU A 427 5.90 12.96 -3.47
CA LEU A 427 7.10 12.43 -4.10
C LEU A 427 7.47 11.03 -3.61
N PHE A 428 7.39 10.77 -2.31
CA PHE A 428 7.68 9.46 -1.72
C PHE A 428 6.80 8.38 -2.35
N TRP A 429 5.47 8.58 -2.30
CA TRP A 429 4.51 7.59 -2.78
C TRP A 429 4.46 7.50 -4.31
N ALA A 430 4.79 8.58 -5.02
CA ALA A 430 5.00 8.52 -6.47
C ALA A 430 6.15 7.55 -6.81
N VAL A 431 7.34 7.77 -6.25
CA VAL A 431 8.51 6.94 -6.55
C VAL A 431 8.31 5.51 -6.04
N TRP A 432 7.72 5.34 -4.87
CA TRP A 432 7.29 4.03 -4.35
C TRP A 432 6.44 3.26 -5.35
N ALA A 433 5.47 3.92 -5.99
CA ALA A 433 4.60 3.29 -6.95
C ALA A 433 5.34 2.82 -8.21
N ILE A 434 6.35 3.56 -8.68
CA ILE A 434 7.21 3.10 -9.78
C ILE A 434 7.86 1.75 -9.41
N VAL A 435 8.44 1.65 -8.21
CA VAL A 435 9.05 0.40 -7.72
C VAL A 435 8.03 -0.72 -7.64
N GLN A 436 6.87 -0.45 -7.02
CA GLN A 436 5.80 -1.45 -6.85
C GLN A 436 5.22 -1.93 -8.17
N SER A 437 5.24 -1.09 -9.21
CA SER A 437 4.81 -1.50 -10.54
C SER A 437 5.62 -2.71 -11.05
N LYS A 438 6.87 -2.93 -10.61
CA LYS A 438 7.66 -4.11 -11.01
C LYS A 438 7.45 -5.32 -10.09
N TYR A 439 7.34 -5.08 -8.79
CA TYR A 439 7.50 -6.13 -7.77
C TYR A 439 6.20 -6.55 -7.07
N SER A 440 5.18 -5.69 -7.04
CA SER A 440 3.92 -6.01 -6.38
C SER A 440 3.17 -7.10 -7.14
N SER A 441 2.62 -8.05 -6.39
CA SER A 441 1.68 -9.06 -6.89
C SER A 441 0.22 -8.59 -6.88
N ILE A 442 -0.08 -7.47 -6.24
CA ILE A 442 -1.42 -6.85 -6.25
C ILE A 442 -1.75 -6.34 -7.64
N ASP A 443 -2.95 -6.65 -8.11
CA ASP A 443 -3.54 -6.07 -9.32
C ASP A 443 -4.00 -4.64 -9.06
N PHE A 444 -3.05 -3.71 -9.18
CA PHE A 444 -3.24 -2.27 -9.02
C PHE A 444 -2.41 -1.52 -10.06
N ASP A 445 -2.95 -0.43 -10.63
CA ASP A 445 -2.25 0.37 -11.63
C ASP A 445 -1.30 1.38 -10.98
N TYR A 446 -0.16 0.87 -10.53
CA TYR A 446 0.87 1.64 -9.86
C TYR A 446 1.48 2.76 -10.73
N LEU A 447 1.59 2.58 -12.05
CA LEU A 447 2.14 3.65 -12.90
C LEU A 447 1.14 4.80 -13.03
N SER A 448 -0.15 4.52 -13.19
CA SER A 448 -1.17 5.56 -13.15
C SER A 448 -1.18 6.30 -11.80
N TYR A 449 -1.04 5.55 -10.69
CA TYR A 449 -0.93 6.15 -9.36
C TYR A 449 0.30 7.07 -9.20
N TYR A 450 1.46 6.69 -9.76
CA TYR A 450 2.63 7.59 -9.85
C TYR A 450 2.25 8.93 -10.49
N PHE A 451 1.58 8.92 -11.64
CA PHE A 451 1.21 10.17 -12.33
C PHE A 451 0.20 11.00 -11.54
N LEU A 452 -0.72 10.37 -10.81
CA LEU A 452 -1.68 11.07 -9.94
C LEU A 452 -0.96 11.80 -8.81
N ARG A 453 -0.06 11.11 -8.06
CA ARG A 453 0.75 11.74 -6.99
C ARG A 453 1.68 12.82 -7.53
N TRP A 454 2.35 12.56 -8.65
CA TRP A 454 3.26 13.52 -9.28
C TRP A 454 2.53 14.79 -9.74
N LYS A 455 1.35 14.65 -10.35
CA LYS A 455 0.53 15.79 -10.78
C LYS A 455 0.08 16.63 -9.58
N GLU A 456 -0.30 15.99 -8.48
CA GLU A 456 -0.69 16.70 -7.26
C GLU A 456 0.48 17.47 -6.63
N TYR A 457 1.66 16.84 -6.55
CA TYR A 457 2.90 17.52 -6.17
C TYR A 457 3.10 18.79 -7.01
N GLN A 458 3.02 18.68 -8.33
CA GLN A 458 3.19 19.83 -9.23
C GLN A 458 2.12 20.91 -9.01
N ARG A 459 0.87 20.51 -8.76
CA ARG A 459 -0.25 21.43 -8.49
C ARG A 459 -0.02 22.27 -7.23
N ARG A 460 0.43 21.64 -6.14
CA ARG A 460 0.58 22.28 -4.82
C ARG A 460 1.93 22.93 -4.58
N LYS A 461 2.97 22.56 -5.34
CA LYS A 461 4.35 23.00 -5.11
C LYS A 461 4.46 24.52 -4.95
N ALA A 462 3.91 25.30 -5.88
CA ALA A 462 4.04 26.76 -5.84
C ALA A 462 3.38 27.37 -4.59
N GLU A 463 2.19 26.89 -4.23
CA GLU A 463 1.42 27.31 -3.06
C GLU A 463 2.19 27.00 -1.77
N PHE A 464 2.51 25.72 -1.53
CA PHE A 464 3.12 25.29 -0.27
C PHE A 464 4.58 25.76 -0.11
N MET A 465 5.33 25.92 -1.20
CA MET A 465 6.67 26.53 -1.14
C MET A 465 6.63 28.03 -0.84
N SER A 466 5.52 28.73 -1.16
CA SER A 466 5.37 30.15 -0.85
C SER A 466 5.18 30.39 0.65
N LEU A 467 4.55 29.46 1.37
CA LEU A 467 4.34 29.51 2.82
C LEU A 467 5.67 29.60 3.59
N LEU A 468 6.71 28.89 3.13
CA LEU A 468 8.05 28.97 3.72
C LEU A 468 8.64 30.39 3.65
N ARG A 469 8.38 31.12 2.57
CA ARG A 469 8.97 32.44 2.33
C ARG A 469 8.32 33.51 3.19
N VAL A 470 7.00 33.43 3.38
CA VAL A 470 6.24 34.35 4.23
C VAL A 470 6.69 34.17 5.69
N SER A 471 6.74 32.93 6.17
CA SER A 471 7.15 32.64 7.55
C SER A 471 8.56 33.13 7.90
N MET A 472 9.50 33.14 6.96
CA MET A 472 10.85 33.69 7.21
C MET A 472 10.90 35.22 7.20
N ALA A 473 10.01 35.90 6.47
CA ALA A 473 9.94 37.36 6.45
C ALA A 473 9.37 37.93 7.75
N ASP A 474 8.51 37.18 8.44
CA ASP A 474 7.95 37.58 9.75
C ASP A 474 8.93 37.34 10.92
N LEU A 475 10.03 36.63 10.68
CA LEU A 475 11.10 36.36 11.65
C LEU A 475 12.32 37.29 11.50
N SER A 476 12.37 38.10 10.44
CA SER A 476 13.43 39.09 10.15
C SER A 476 12.97 40.51 10.43
#